data_AF-A0A392M0I4-F1
#
_entry.id   AF-A0A392M0I4-F1
#
_cell.length_a   1.000
_cell.length_b   1.000
_cell.length_c   1.000
_cell.angle_alpha   90.00
_cell.angle_beta   90.00
_cell.angle_gamma   90.00
#
_symmetry.space_group_name_H-M   'P 1'
#
loop_
_entity.id
_entity.type
_entity.pdbx_description
1 polymer ?
#
loop_
_entity_poly.entity_id
_entity_poly.type
_entity_poly.pdbx_seq_one_letter_code
_entity_poly.pdbx_strand_id
1 'polypeptide(L)'
;MVFSENEMTRLYRVRKTVMEMLRDRGYLVGDFEVDMSKHEFREKYGENMKREDLVINKTKKNKPSDQIYVFFPEEVKVGIHVLRTYINRMKSENVYRAILVCQSSLTTQSKNFIFEMASKFHLEIFQ
;
A
#
# COMPACT_ATOMS: atom_id res chain seq x y z
N MET A 1 -10.90 -7.36 -13.05
CA MET A 1 -10.59 -6.34 -14.08
C MET A 1 -9.28 -6.77 -14.70
N VAL A 2 -9.18 -6.85 -16.03
CA VAL A 2 -7.89 -7.13 -16.68
C VAL A 2 -7.16 -5.80 -16.82
N PHE A 3 -5.98 -5.67 -16.22
CA PHE A 3 -5.18 -4.45 -16.37
C PHE A 3 -4.56 -4.39 -17.76
N SER A 4 -4.50 -3.19 -18.34
CA SER A 4 -3.71 -2.97 -19.55
C SER A 4 -2.21 -3.15 -19.28
N GLU A 5 -1.43 -3.50 -20.29
CA GLU A 5 0.05 -3.57 -20.19
C GLU A 5 0.67 -2.29 -19.62
N ASN A 6 0.10 -1.13 -19.95
CA ASN A 6 0.55 0.16 -19.47
C ASN A 6 0.27 0.33 -17.96
N GLU A 7 -0.94 -0.03 -17.50
CA GLU A 7 -1.28 0.01 -16.08
C GLU A 7 -0.46 -0.98 -15.27
N MET A 8 -0.24 -2.18 -15.80
CA MET A 8 0.60 -3.20 -15.17
C MET A 8 2.04 -2.71 -15.03
N THR A 9 2.59 -2.07 -16.07
CA THR A 9 3.92 -1.46 -16.03
C THR A 9 3.99 -0.33 -14.99
N ARG A 10 2.93 0.48 -14.87
CA ARG A 10 2.86 1.54 -13.85
C ARG A 10 2.83 0.95 -12.44
N LEU A 11 1.96 -0.04 -12.18
CA LEU A 11 1.85 -0.67 -10.87
C LEU A 11 3.14 -1.38 -10.46
N TYR A 12 3.82 -2.04 -11.42
CA TYR A 12 5.15 -2.61 -11.21
C TYR A 12 6.16 -1.54 -10.71
N ARG A 13 6.25 -0.41 -11.41
CA ARG A 13 7.16 0.70 -11.04
C ARG A 13 6.83 1.27 -9.67
N VAL A 14 5.55 1.54 -9.41
CA VAL A 14 5.09 2.06 -8.11
C VAL A 14 5.44 1.08 -6.99
N ARG A 15 5.20 -0.21 -7.17
CA ARG A 15 5.55 -1.24 -6.19
C ARG A 15 7.06 -1.25 -5.92
N LYS A 16 7.89 -1.20 -6.96
CA LYS A 16 9.35 -1.16 -6.82
C LYS A 16 9.80 0.04 -5.98
N THR A 17 9.32 1.24 -6.32
CA THR A 17 9.62 2.47 -5.56
C THR A 17 9.15 2.38 -4.11
N VAL A 18 7.98 1.81 -3.85
CA VAL A 18 7.50 1.59 -2.48
C VAL A 18 8.43 0.64 -1.72
N MET A 19 8.86 -0.46 -2.33
CA MET A 19 9.78 -1.42 -1.70
C MET A 19 11.15 -0.80 -1.40
N GLU A 20 11.71 -0.05 -2.34
CA GLU A 20 12.95 0.72 -2.15
C GLU A 20 12.81 1.71 -0.98
N MET A 21 11.73 2.50 -0.96
CA MET A 21 11.45 3.44 0.13
C MET A 21 11.27 2.72 1.48
N LEU A 22 10.57 1.59 1.54
CA LEU A 22 10.43 0.82 2.78
C LEU A 22 11.79 0.30 3.26
N ARG A 23 12.66 -0.13 2.35
CA ARG A 23 14.04 -0.54 2.67
C ARG A 23 14.83 0.63 3.25
N ASP A 24 14.77 1.81 2.64
CA ASP A 24 15.47 3.02 3.09
C ASP A 24 14.95 3.50 4.45
N ARG A 25 13.65 3.34 4.69
CA ARG A 25 13.03 3.58 6.00
C ARG A 25 13.38 2.50 7.04
N GLY A 26 14.19 1.49 6.73
CA GLY A 26 14.64 0.47 7.67
C GLY A 26 13.62 -0.66 7.95
N TYR A 27 12.66 -0.86 7.05
CA TYR A 27 11.81 -2.05 7.07
C TYR A 27 12.54 -3.26 6.48
N LEU A 28 12.12 -4.46 6.90
CA LEU A 28 12.69 -5.72 6.45
C LEU A 28 12.21 -6.04 5.03
N VAL A 29 12.93 -5.53 4.04
CA VAL A 29 12.72 -5.79 2.61
C VAL A 29 13.90 -6.60 2.09
N GLY A 30 13.64 -7.73 1.44
CA GLY A 30 14.67 -8.56 0.82
C GLY A 30 15.08 -8.02 -0.56
N ASP A 31 16.31 -8.28 -0.98
CA ASP A 31 16.81 -7.80 -2.29
C ASP A 31 16.00 -8.36 -3.46
N PHE A 32 15.59 -9.63 -3.37
CA PHE A 32 14.70 -10.26 -4.35
C PHE A 32 13.32 -9.56 -4.50
N GLU A 33 12.87 -8.81 -3.49
CA GLU A 33 11.61 -8.05 -3.57
C GLU A 33 11.78 -6.73 -4.32
N VAL A 34 12.98 -6.15 -4.27
CA VAL A 34 13.35 -4.91 -4.96
C VAL A 34 13.77 -5.20 -6.39
N ASP A 35 14.51 -6.28 -6.60
CA ASP A 35 15.09 -6.68 -7.88
C ASP A 35 14.13 -7.51 -8.74
N MET A 36 12.92 -7.77 -8.25
CA MET A 36 11.86 -8.43 -9.01
C MET A 36 11.68 -7.76 -10.38
N SER A 37 11.77 -8.56 -11.44
CA SER A 37 11.59 -8.13 -12.82
C SER A 37 10.10 -7.91 -13.16
N LYS A 38 9.83 -7.16 -14.25
CA LYS A 38 8.46 -7.01 -14.76
C LYS A 38 7.84 -8.36 -15.15
N HIS A 39 8.67 -9.29 -15.65
CA HIS A 39 8.22 -10.63 -16.03
C HIS A 39 7.75 -11.43 -14.81
N GLU A 40 8.59 -11.51 -13.77
CA GLU A 40 8.23 -12.19 -12.51
C GLU A 40 7.03 -11.54 -11.83
N PHE A 41 6.91 -10.21 -11.90
CA PHE A 41 5.73 -9.51 -11.42
C PHE A 41 4.46 -9.97 -12.17
N ARG A 42 4.53 -10.14 -13.49
CA ARG A 42 3.40 -10.66 -14.28
C ARG A 42 3.07 -12.10 -13.98
N GLU A 43 4.07 -12.96 -13.83
CA GLU A 43 3.85 -14.35 -13.47
C GLU A 43 3.25 -14.49 -12.07
N LYS A 44 3.70 -13.67 -11.12
CA LYS A 44 3.24 -13.73 -9.73
C LYS A 44 1.79 -13.30 -9.57
N TYR A 45 1.38 -12.23 -10.24
CA TYR A 45 0.05 -11.64 -10.05
C TYR A 45 -0.95 -12.03 -11.15
N GLY A 46 -0.47 -12.54 -12.29
CA GLY A 46 -1.29 -12.98 -13.41
C GLY A 46 -2.02 -11.84 -14.14
N GLU A 47 -2.85 -12.22 -15.11
CA GLU A 47 -3.61 -11.28 -15.94
C GLU A 47 -4.85 -10.70 -15.23
N ASN A 48 -5.34 -11.40 -14.20
CA ASN A 48 -6.51 -11.01 -13.40
C ASN A 48 -6.13 -10.43 -12.03
N MET A 49 -4.95 -9.81 -11.93
CA MET A 49 -4.49 -9.15 -10.71
C MET A 49 -5.54 -8.16 -10.20
N LYS A 50 -5.72 -8.09 -8.88
CA LYS A 50 -6.43 -7.01 -8.19
C LYS A 50 -5.42 -6.12 -7.48
N ARG A 51 -5.76 -4.85 -7.28
CA ARG A 51 -4.88 -3.96 -6.49
C ARG A 51 -4.74 -4.42 -5.04
N GLU A 52 -5.74 -5.12 -4.52
CA GLU A 52 -5.67 -5.76 -3.20
C GLU A 52 -4.55 -6.79 -3.08
N ASP A 53 -4.16 -7.45 -4.19
CA ASP A 53 -3.05 -8.40 -4.20
C ASP A 53 -1.69 -7.70 -4.04
N LEU A 54 -1.63 -6.40 -4.31
CA LEU A 54 -0.44 -5.56 -4.15
C LEU A 54 -0.25 -5.06 -2.72
N VAL A 55 -1.17 -5.34 -1.80
CA VAL A 55 -1.05 -4.92 -0.40
C VAL A 55 0.26 -5.46 0.19
N ILE A 56 0.99 -4.57 0.86
CA ILE A 56 2.28 -4.89 1.49
C ILE A 56 2.12 -4.79 3.00
N ASN A 57 2.63 -5.79 3.73
CA ASN A 57 2.89 -5.67 5.16
C ASN A 57 4.39 -5.93 5.41
N LYS A 58 5.06 -5.01 6.10
CA LYS A 58 6.48 -5.13 6.47
C LYS A 58 6.69 -4.73 7.91
N THR A 59 7.65 -5.40 8.56
CA THR A 59 8.08 -5.09 9.93
C THR A 59 9.43 -4.35 9.89
N LYS A 60 9.74 -3.55 10.92
CA LYS A 60 11.07 -2.94 11.06
C LYS A 60 12.12 -4.02 11.34
N LYS A 61 13.31 -3.87 10.76
CA LYS A 61 14.44 -4.80 10.98
C LYS A 61 14.81 -4.94 12.46
N ASN A 62 14.80 -3.82 13.19
CA ASN A 62 15.25 -3.77 14.59
C ASN A 62 14.11 -3.87 15.60
N LYS A 63 12.84 -3.80 15.16
CA LYS A 63 11.68 -3.76 16.06
C LYS A 63 10.48 -4.43 15.39
N PRO A 64 10.33 -5.76 15.51
CA PRO A 64 9.27 -6.51 14.83
C PRO A 64 7.84 -6.09 15.20
N SER A 65 7.63 -5.47 16.37
CA SER A 65 6.34 -4.90 16.77
C SER A 65 5.92 -3.70 15.90
N ASP A 66 6.87 -3.04 15.23
CA ASP A 66 6.60 -1.88 14.40
C ASP A 66 6.41 -2.33 12.96
N GLN A 67 5.15 -2.57 12.62
CA GLN A 67 4.74 -2.96 11.26
C GLN A 67 4.22 -1.75 10.48
N ILE A 68 4.19 -1.88 9.16
CA ILE A 68 3.58 -0.92 8.25
C ILE A 68 2.79 -1.64 7.18
N TYR A 69 1.60 -1.12 6.90
CA TYR A 69 0.80 -1.51 5.76
C TYR A 69 1.00 -0.56 4.58
N VAL A 70 1.00 -1.08 3.35
CA VAL A 70 0.80 -0.26 2.15
C VAL A 70 -0.41 -0.77 1.41
N PHE A 71 -1.42 0.09 1.26
CA PHE A 71 -2.67 -0.22 0.60
C PHE A 71 -2.73 0.42 -0.79
N PHE A 72 -3.30 -0.33 -1.74
CA PHE A 72 -3.52 0.10 -3.11
C PHE A 72 -5.03 0.04 -3.41
N PRO A 73 -5.78 1.13 -3.17
CA PRO A 73 -7.22 1.14 -3.40
C PRO A 73 -7.56 0.98 -4.89
N GLU A 74 -8.61 0.21 -5.18
CA GLU A 74 -9.15 0.08 -6.54
C GLU A 74 -9.91 1.34 -6.98
N GLU A 75 -10.60 1.99 -6.05
CA GLU A 75 -11.35 3.21 -6.30
C GLU A 75 -10.43 4.38 -6.69
N VAL A 76 -10.76 5.07 -7.79
CA VAL A 76 -10.03 6.27 -8.20
C VAL A 76 -10.15 7.36 -7.13
N LYS A 77 -11.37 7.56 -6.61
CA LYS A 77 -11.67 8.45 -5.49
C LYS A 77 -12.00 7.59 -4.27
N VAL A 78 -11.05 7.50 -3.35
CA VAL A 78 -11.20 6.66 -2.15
C VAL A 78 -12.24 7.26 -1.22
N GLY A 79 -13.32 6.51 -0.99
CA GLY A 79 -14.38 6.88 -0.06
C GLY A 79 -14.05 6.61 1.41
N ILE A 80 -14.83 7.19 2.32
CA ILE A 80 -14.69 6.96 3.76
C ILE A 80 -14.92 5.49 4.17
N HIS A 81 -15.79 4.77 3.44
CA HIS A 81 -16.08 3.37 3.70
C HIS A 81 -14.83 2.50 3.52
N VAL A 82 -14.08 2.70 2.43
CA VAL A 82 -12.82 1.97 2.18
C VAL A 82 -11.78 2.29 3.25
N LEU A 83 -11.62 3.56 3.62
CA LEU A 83 -10.70 3.94 4.70
C LEU A 83 -11.07 3.28 6.03
N ARG A 84 -12.36 3.19 6.35
CA ARG A 84 -12.84 2.53 7.57
C ARG A 84 -12.50 1.04 7.56
N THR A 85 -12.62 0.37 6.42
CA THR A 85 -12.19 -1.04 6.24
C THR A 85 -10.70 -1.20 6.52
N TYR A 86 -9.84 -0.34 5.96
CA TYR A 86 -8.39 -0.42 6.22
C TYR A 86 -8.03 -0.13 7.67
N ILE A 87 -8.63 0.89 8.29
CA ILE A 87 -8.43 1.18 9.71
C ILE A 87 -8.86 0.00 10.59
N ASN A 88 -9.98 -0.66 10.28
CA ASN A 88 -10.44 -1.82 11.04
C ASN A 88 -9.47 -3.01 10.91
N ARG A 89 -8.95 -3.25 9.70
CA ARG A 89 -7.90 -4.27 9.48
C ARG A 89 -6.62 -3.96 10.25
N MET A 90 -6.18 -2.71 10.20
CA MET A 90 -5.03 -2.22 10.97
C MET A 90 -5.23 -2.42 12.48
N LYS A 91 -6.43 -2.13 12.99
CA LYS A 91 -6.81 -2.39 14.40
C LYS A 91 -6.74 -3.87 14.76
N SER A 92 -7.32 -4.75 13.95
CA SER A 92 -7.34 -6.19 14.26
C SER A 92 -5.94 -6.80 14.29
N GLU A 93 -5.03 -6.25 13.51
CA GLU A 93 -3.65 -6.74 13.42
C GLU A 93 -2.65 -5.94 14.29
N ASN A 94 -3.15 -4.98 15.10
CA ASN A 94 -2.32 -4.09 15.93
C ASN A 94 -1.23 -3.35 15.15
N VAL A 95 -1.53 -2.93 13.91
CA VAL A 95 -0.64 -2.16 13.06
C VAL A 95 -1.11 -0.70 13.03
N TYR A 96 -0.23 0.24 13.39
CA TYR A 96 -0.61 1.65 13.54
C TYR A 96 -0.01 2.57 12.48
N ARG A 97 0.75 2.03 11.52
CA ARG A 97 1.35 2.79 10.41
C ARG A 97 0.85 2.26 9.09
N ALA A 98 0.43 3.13 8.19
CA ALA A 98 0.14 2.74 6.82
C ALA A 98 0.42 3.83 5.80
N ILE A 99 0.67 3.41 4.57
CA ILE A 99 0.77 4.25 3.38
C ILE A 99 -0.39 3.89 2.46
N LEU A 100 -1.09 4.89 1.97
CA LEU A 100 -2.18 4.76 1.02
C LEU A 100 -1.73 5.30 -0.33
N VAL A 101 -1.64 4.41 -1.33
CA VAL A 101 -1.23 4.77 -2.70
C VAL A 101 -2.48 5.01 -3.54
N CYS A 102 -2.96 6.24 -3.56
CA CYS A 102 -4.19 6.65 -4.23
C CYS A 102 -3.97 6.95 -5.72
N GLN A 103 -5.01 6.80 -6.55
CA GLN A 103 -4.96 7.18 -7.96
C GLN A 103 -5.27 8.67 -8.19
N SER A 104 -6.00 9.28 -7.26
CA SER A 104 -6.35 10.69 -7.26
C SER A 104 -6.41 11.23 -5.83
N SER A 105 -6.52 12.54 -5.70
CA SER A 105 -6.63 13.18 -4.40
C SER A 105 -7.85 12.70 -3.61
N LEU A 106 -7.67 12.46 -2.31
CA LEU A 106 -8.77 12.12 -1.42
C LEU A 106 -9.86 13.20 -1.39
N THR A 107 -11.11 12.77 -1.18
CA THR A 107 -12.23 13.67 -0.91
C THR A 107 -12.05 14.41 0.42
N THR A 108 -12.69 15.56 0.60
CA THR A 108 -12.64 16.32 1.86
C THR A 108 -13.11 15.48 3.05
N GLN A 109 -14.17 14.68 2.88
CA GLN A 109 -14.66 13.78 3.92
C GLN A 109 -13.61 12.71 4.30
N SER A 110 -12.94 12.13 3.31
CA SER A 110 -11.86 11.16 3.52
C SER A 110 -10.66 11.78 4.26
N LYS A 111 -10.28 13.02 3.93
CA LYS A 111 -9.22 13.76 4.61
C LYS A 111 -9.57 14.06 6.08
N ASN A 112 -10.80 14.50 6.34
CA ASN A 112 -11.28 14.76 7.69
C ASN A 112 -11.27 13.48 8.54
N PHE A 113 -11.71 12.36 7.97
CA PHE A 113 -11.66 11.06 8.65
C PHE A 113 -10.21 10.64 9.00
N ILE A 114 -9.25 10.86 8.10
CA ILE A 114 -7.83 10.59 8.39
C ILE A 114 -7.33 11.47 9.53
N PHE A 115 -7.71 12.76 9.55
CA PHE A 115 -7.35 13.69 10.62
C PHE A 115 -7.91 13.24 11.98
N GLU A 116 -9.16 12.78 12.03
CA GLU A 116 -9.76 12.23 13.25
C GLU A 116 -9.02 10.99 13.77
N MET A 117 -8.54 10.13 12.86
CA MET A 117 -7.82 8.90 13.21
C MET A 117 -6.33 9.13 13.51
N ALA A 118 -5.79 10.32 13.20
CA ALA A 118 -4.36 10.64 13.31
C ALA A 118 -3.82 10.54 14.75
N SER A 119 -4.69 10.63 15.76
CA SER A 119 -4.33 10.44 17.17
C SER A 119 -3.80 9.04 17.50
N LYS A 120 -4.21 8.02 16.72
CA LYS A 120 -3.84 6.61 16.93
C LYS A 120 -3.13 5.98 15.74
N PHE A 121 -3.47 6.41 14.52
CA PHE A 121 -2.94 5.84 13.28
C PHE A 121 -2.09 6.87 12.54
N HIS A 122 -0.89 6.48 12.14
CA HIS A 122 -0.04 7.27 11.27
C HIS A 122 -0.29 6.84 9.82
N LEU A 123 -1.05 7.66 9.09
CA LEU A 123 -1.38 7.42 7.69
C LEU A 123 -0.65 8.41 6.78
N GLU A 124 0.08 7.91 5.81
CA GLU A 124 0.69 8.70 4.74
C GLU A 124 -0.07 8.47 3.43
N ILE A 125 -0.24 9.52 2.61
CA ILE A 125 -1.02 9.45 1.37
C ILE A 125 -0.12 9.83 0.21
N PHE A 126 0.07 8.91 -0.74
CA PHE A 126 0.84 9.11 -1.96
C PHE A 126 -0.09 9.05 -3.19
N GLN A 127 0.26 9.79 -4.24
CA GLN A 127 -0.52 9.91 -5.48
C GLN A 127 0.38 9.80 -6.71
#